data_AF-A0A4U0SP10-F1
#
_entry.id   AF-A0A4U0SP10-F1
#
_cell.length_a   1.000
_cell.length_b   1.000
_cell.length_c   1.000
_cell.angle_alpha   90.00
_cell.angle_beta   90.00
_cell.angle_gamma   90.00
#
_symmetry.space_group_name_H-M   'P 1'
#
loop_
_entity.id
_entity.type
_entity.pdbx_description
1 polymer ?
#
loop_
_entity_poly.entity_id
_entity_poly.type
_entity_poly.pdbx_seq_one_letter_code
_entity_poly.pdbx_strand_id
1 'polypeptide(L)'
;MRNLPTPAQALNERFASIYATHQARIAEVVRSRVFNGDRDLADDLTAETFVQVWLSLHKCNATTDGRLFSWMATIARRTVADHYRKASNTREIPADTGDWQYANRDLETAGGYYTPAATGFRTARLGGGR
;
A
#
# COMPACT_ATOMS: atom_id res chain seq x y z
N MET A 1 -42.98 -1.87 -28.86
CA MET A 1 -41.91 -0.90 -28.57
C MET A 1 -40.77 -1.65 -27.87
N ARG A 2 -39.56 -1.67 -28.44
CA ARG A 2 -38.40 -2.36 -27.86
C ARG A 2 -37.77 -1.42 -26.83
N ASN A 3 -37.89 -1.71 -25.54
CA ASN A 3 -37.18 -0.97 -24.49
C ASN A 3 -35.67 -1.23 -24.68
N LEU A 4 -34.93 -0.20 -25.08
CA LEU A 4 -33.48 -0.24 -25.13
C LEU A 4 -32.97 -0.09 -23.69
N PRO A 5 -32.02 -0.92 -23.24
CA PRO A 5 -31.44 -0.77 -21.91
C PRO A 5 -30.78 0.60 -21.80
N THR A 6 -31.00 1.26 -20.66
CA THR A 6 -30.27 2.49 -20.32
C THR A 6 -28.76 2.21 -20.29
N PRO A 7 -27.90 3.21 -20.54
CA PRO A 7 -26.45 3.03 -20.48
C PRO A 7 -25.95 2.42 -19.16
N ALA A 8 -26.61 2.76 -18.04
CA ALA A 8 -26.32 2.19 -16.73
C ALA A 8 -26.65 0.69 -16.65
N GLN A 9 -27.80 0.26 -17.20
CA GLN A 9 -28.19 -1.15 -17.24
C GLN A 9 -27.22 -1.98 -18.09
N ALA A 10 -26.83 -1.47 -19.27
CA ALA A 10 -25.87 -2.15 -20.13
C ALA A 10 -24.49 -2.32 -19.45
N LEU A 11 -24.05 -1.33 -18.67
CA LEU A 11 -22.81 -1.43 -17.89
C LEU A 11 -22.93 -2.48 -16.77
N ASN A 12 -24.05 -2.50 -16.05
CA ASN A 12 -24.32 -3.49 -15.00
C ASN A 12 -24.31 -4.92 -15.56
N GLU A 13 -24.99 -5.16 -16.68
CA GLU A 13 -25.04 -6.46 -17.35
C GLU A 13 -23.65 -6.90 -17.83
N ARG A 14 -22.91 -5.97 -18.44
CA ARG A 14 -21.53 -6.25 -18.87
C ARG A 14 -20.67 -6.63 -17.67
N PHE A 15 -20.70 -5.88 -16.58
CA PHE A 15 -19.92 -6.22 -15.39
C PHE A 15 -20.34 -7.54 -14.76
N ALA A 16 -21.65 -7.83 -14.68
CA ALA A 16 -22.14 -9.09 -14.15
C ALA A 16 -21.58 -10.29 -14.94
N SER A 17 -21.54 -10.20 -16.27
CA SER A 17 -20.93 -11.24 -17.11
C SER A 17 -19.42 -11.40 -16.86
N ILE A 18 -18.70 -10.29 -16.70
CA ILE A 18 -17.26 -10.27 -16.40
C ILE A 18 -17.00 -10.92 -15.03
N TYR A 19 -17.76 -10.53 -14.02
CA TYR A 19 -17.64 -11.06 -12.67
C TYR A 19 -17.86 -12.57 -12.65
N ALA A 20 -18.99 -13.04 -13.20
CA ALA A 20 -19.32 -14.46 -13.25
C ALA A 20 -18.26 -15.30 -13.97
N THR A 21 -17.64 -14.75 -15.02
CA THR A 21 -16.65 -15.47 -15.83
C THR A 21 -15.26 -15.49 -15.20
N HIS A 22 -14.85 -14.40 -14.54
CA HIS A 22 -13.45 -14.19 -14.18
C HIS A 22 -13.16 -14.21 -12.68
N GLN A 23 -14.18 -14.18 -11.80
CA GLN A 23 -14.00 -14.10 -10.35
C GLN A 23 -13.04 -15.18 -9.84
N ALA A 24 -13.25 -16.45 -10.18
CA ALA A 24 -12.42 -17.54 -9.67
C ALA A 24 -10.95 -17.43 -10.12
N ARG A 25 -10.73 -17.05 -11.38
CA ARG A 25 -9.38 -16.91 -11.95
C ARG A 25 -8.65 -15.69 -11.38
N ILE A 26 -9.35 -14.59 -11.12
CA ILE A 26 -8.77 -13.40 -10.49
C ILE A 26 -8.49 -13.65 -9.02
N ALA A 27 -9.38 -14.34 -8.30
CA ALA A 27 -9.13 -14.75 -6.93
C ALA A 27 -7.85 -15.60 -6.82
N GLU A 28 -7.58 -16.47 -7.79
CA GLU A 28 -6.34 -17.25 -7.82
C GLU A 28 -5.10 -16.37 -8.06
N VAL A 29 -5.19 -15.40 -8.97
CA VAL A 29 -4.11 -14.41 -9.20
C VAL A 29 -3.79 -13.62 -7.93
N VAL A 30 -4.81 -13.28 -7.14
CA VAL A 30 -4.65 -12.58 -5.86
C VAL A 30 -4.07 -13.52 -4.81
N ARG A 31 -4.66 -14.70 -4.59
CA ARG A 31 -4.18 -15.71 -3.63
C ARG A 31 -2.73 -16.07 -3.85
N SER A 32 -2.28 -16.23 -5.09
CA SER A 32 -0.89 -16.56 -5.42
C SER A 32 0.12 -15.45 -5.03
N ARG A 33 -0.34 -14.28 -4.57
CA ARG A 33 0.47 -13.11 -4.22
C ARG A 33 0.24 -12.62 -2.79
N VAL A 34 -0.72 -13.21 -2.08
CA VAL A 34 -0.92 -12.93 -0.67
C VAL A 34 0.06 -13.76 0.14
N PHE A 35 0.79 -13.13 1.05
CA PHE A 35 1.76 -13.81 1.91
C PHE A 35 1.04 -14.64 2.97
N ASN A 36 1.71 -15.68 3.45
CA ASN A 36 1.24 -16.56 4.53
C ASN A 36 -0.06 -17.33 4.23
N GLY A 37 -0.59 -17.26 3.00
CA GLY A 37 -1.83 -17.94 2.65
C GLY A 37 -3.07 -17.39 3.36
N ASP A 38 -3.04 -16.12 3.78
CA ASP A 38 -4.20 -15.47 4.40
C ASP A 38 -5.37 -15.39 3.40
N ARG A 39 -6.37 -16.24 3.65
CA ARG A 39 -7.52 -16.40 2.77
C ARG A 39 -8.46 -15.21 2.85
N ASP A 40 -8.66 -14.67 4.04
CA ASP A 40 -9.58 -13.55 4.27
C ASP A 40 -9.03 -12.30 3.59
N LEU A 41 -7.72 -12.05 3.72
CA LEU A 41 -7.04 -10.97 3.00
C LEU A 41 -7.11 -11.15 1.49
N ALA A 42 -6.98 -12.39 0.99
CA ALA A 42 -7.09 -12.65 -0.44
C ALA A 42 -8.51 -12.40 -0.97
N ASP A 43 -9.54 -12.75 -0.21
CA ASP A 43 -10.94 -12.52 -0.57
C ASP A 43 -11.25 -10.99 -0.57
N ASP A 44 -10.75 -10.26 0.42
CA ASP A 44 -10.85 -8.79 0.50
C ASP A 44 -10.19 -8.09 -0.69
N LEU A 45 -8.94 -8.45 -1.00
CA LEU A 45 -8.21 -7.86 -2.13
C LEU A 45 -8.82 -8.25 -3.49
N THR A 46 -9.47 -9.42 -3.57
CA THR A 46 -10.24 -9.82 -4.74
C THR A 46 -11.48 -8.92 -4.91
N ALA A 47 -12.21 -8.65 -3.83
CA ALA A 47 -13.34 -7.72 -3.86
C ALA A 47 -12.90 -6.31 -4.27
N GLU A 48 -11.82 -5.78 -3.67
CA GLU A 48 -11.26 -4.47 -4.02
C GLU A 48 -10.84 -4.41 -5.50
N THR A 49 -10.26 -5.48 -6.03
CA THR A 49 -9.93 -5.60 -7.46
C THR A 49 -11.17 -5.41 -8.34
N PHE A 50 -12.28 -6.05 -8.01
CA PHE A 50 -13.51 -5.93 -8.80
C PHE A 50 -14.16 -4.55 -8.69
N VAL A 51 -14.02 -3.86 -7.57
CA VAL A 51 -14.40 -2.44 -7.45
C VAL A 51 -13.56 -1.59 -8.40
N GLN A 52 -12.23 -1.79 -8.45
CA GLN A 52 -11.36 -1.04 -9.37
C GLN A 52 -11.66 -1.36 -10.84
N VAL A 53 -11.99 -2.62 -11.14
CA VAL A 53 -12.44 -3.06 -12.48
C VAL A 53 -13.73 -2.33 -12.86
N TRP A 54 -14.74 -2.31 -11.99
CA TRP A 54 -16.00 -1.60 -12.22
C TRP A 54 -15.76 -0.12 -12.54
N LEU A 55 -14.99 0.56 -11.69
CA LEU A 55 -14.66 1.98 -11.86
C LEU A 55 -13.90 2.25 -13.16
N SER A 56 -13.08 1.31 -13.62
CA SER A 56 -12.23 1.47 -14.82
C SER A 56 -12.81 0.84 -16.08
N LEU A 57 -13.98 0.20 -16.00
CA LEU A 57 -14.54 -0.61 -17.08
C LEU A 57 -14.84 0.21 -18.35
N HIS A 58 -15.21 1.47 -18.17
CA HIS A 58 -15.46 2.42 -19.26
C HIS A 58 -14.20 2.78 -20.07
N LYS A 59 -13.01 2.63 -19.48
CA LYS A 59 -11.71 2.86 -20.15
C LYS A 59 -11.15 1.59 -20.80
N CYS A 60 -11.78 0.44 -20.57
CA CYS A 60 -11.26 -0.84 -21.02
C CYS A 60 -11.58 -1.07 -22.50
N ASN A 61 -10.53 -1.10 -23.33
CA ASN A 61 -10.60 -1.38 -24.77
C ASN A 61 -10.27 -2.84 -25.12
N ALA A 62 -10.41 -3.76 -24.16
CA ALA A 62 -10.15 -5.18 -24.41
C ALA A 62 -11.22 -5.78 -25.31
N THR A 63 -10.79 -6.26 -26.48
CA THR A 63 -11.66 -6.88 -27.50
C THR A 63 -11.68 -8.41 -27.43
N THR A 64 -10.80 -9.03 -26.65
CA THR A 64 -10.76 -10.49 -26.45
C THR A 64 -10.77 -10.84 -24.98
N ASP A 65 -11.29 -12.03 -24.66
CA ASP A 65 -11.32 -12.58 -23.30
C ASP A 65 -9.93 -12.59 -22.65
N GLY A 66 -8.91 -13.06 -23.38
CA GLY A 66 -7.53 -13.09 -22.89
C GLY A 66 -6.94 -11.71 -22.60
N ARG A 67 -7.29 -10.69 -23.40
CA ARG A 67 -6.86 -9.30 -23.13
C ARG A 67 -7.60 -8.71 -21.94
N LEU A 68 -8.89 -9.01 -21.80
CA LEU A 68 -9.69 -8.58 -20.67
C LEU A 68 -9.14 -9.18 -19.37
N PHE A 69 -8.89 -10.48 -19.36
CA PHE A 69 -8.24 -11.17 -18.24
C PHE A 69 -6.89 -10.55 -17.89
N SER A 70 -6.03 -10.32 -18.88
CA SER A 70 -4.70 -9.70 -18.67
C SER A 70 -4.79 -8.29 -18.08
N TRP A 71 -5.77 -7.50 -18.51
CA TRP A 71 -6.04 -6.18 -17.95
C TRP A 71 -6.53 -6.27 -16.50
N MET A 72 -7.48 -7.15 -16.19
CA MET A 72 -7.95 -7.38 -14.80
C MET A 72 -6.83 -7.92 -13.90
N ALA A 73 -6.01 -8.85 -14.39
CA ALA A 73 -4.86 -9.37 -13.65
C ALA A 73 -3.80 -8.28 -13.38
N THR A 74 -3.74 -7.23 -14.22
CA THR A 74 -2.89 -6.05 -13.95
C THR A 74 -3.45 -5.22 -12.81
N ILE A 75 -4.76 -5.01 -12.76
CA ILE A 75 -5.42 -4.34 -11.64
C ILE A 75 -5.20 -5.13 -10.35
N ALA A 76 -5.47 -6.45 -10.36
CA ALA A 76 -5.26 -7.33 -9.21
C ALA A 76 -3.84 -7.22 -8.64
N ARG A 77 -2.83 -7.28 -9.51
CA ARG A 77 -1.42 -7.14 -9.11
C ARG A 77 -1.13 -5.78 -8.47
N ARG A 78 -1.70 -4.70 -9.00
CA ARG A 78 -1.54 -3.35 -8.46
C ARG A 78 -2.20 -3.24 -7.09
N THR A 79 -3.44 -3.73 -6.94
CA THR A 79 -4.18 -3.75 -5.68
C THR A 79 -3.38 -4.45 -4.58
N VAL A 80 -2.87 -5.66 -4.83
CA VAL A 80 -2.03 -6.39 -3.87
C VAL A 80 -0.75 -5.60 -3.53
N ALA A 81 -0.06 -5.06 -4.54
CA ALA A 81 1.15 -4.27 -4.32
C ALA A 81 0.88 -2.95 -3.56
N ASP A 82 -0.27 -2.30 -3.79
CA ASP A 82 -0.71 -1.11 -3.06
C ASP A 82 -1.01 -1.45 -1.60
N HIS A 83 -1.67 -2.58 -1.33
CA HIS A 83 -1.94 -3.04 0.03
C HIS A 83 -0.65 -3.18 0.85
N TYR A 84 0.34 -3.91 0.34
CA TYR A 84 1.61 -4.10 1.06
C TYR A 84 2.45 -2.81 1.13
N ARG A 85 2.41 -1.95 0.11
CA ARG A 85 3.08 -0.63 0.17
C ARG A 85 2.48 0.26 1.27
N LYS A 86 1.15 0.29 1.38
CA LYS A 86 0.47 1.03 2.44
C LYS A 86 0.80 0.46 3.82
N ALA A 87 0.74 -0.87 3.98
CA ALA A 87 1.11 -1.53 5.24
C ALA A 87 2.55 -1.21 5.68
N SER A 88 3.49 -1.20 4.72
CA SER A 88 4.88 -0.82 5.01
C SER A 88 5.06 0.66 5.35
N ASN A 89 4.27 1.55 4.75
CA ASN A 89 4.37 3.00 4.98
C ASN A 89 3.66 3.44 6.27
N THR A 90 2.60 2.73 6.67
CA THR A 90 1.88 2.95 7.93
C THR A 90 2.61 2.33 9.12
N ARG A 91 3.58 1.43 8.89
CA ARG A 91 4.48 0.99 9.95
C ARG A 91 5.31 2.21 10.36
N GLU A 92 4.97 2.81 11.49
CA GLU A 92 5.79 3.83 12.14
C GLU A 92 7.17 3.21 12.37
N ILE A 93 8.14 3.64 11.57
CA ILE A 93 9.54 3.36 11.83
C ILE A 93 9.94 4.40 12.87
N PRO A 94 10.35 4.01 14.09
CA PRO A 94 10.85 4.97 15.05
C PRO A 94 11.96 5.79 14.40
N ALA A 95 11.75 7.10 14.25
CA ALA A 95 12.72 8.01 13.63
C ALA A 95 14.05 8.06 14.41
N ASP A 96 14.00 7.62 15.67
CA ASP A 96 15.14 7.42 16.54
C ASP A 96 15.43 5.92 16.70
N THR A 97 16.27 5.37 15.81
CA THR A 97 16.85 4.02 15.96
C THR A 97 18.25 4.09 16.57
N GLY A 98 18.68 5.25 17.10
CA GLY A 98 20.07 5.42 17.55
C GLY A 98 20.22 6.49 18.61
N ASP A 99 19.92 6.14 19.88
CA ASP A 99 20.92 6.09 20.96
C ASP A 99 20.37 5.64 22.33
N TRP A 100 19.42 4.70 22.38
CA TRP A 100 18.87 4.22 23.66
C TRP A 100 19.84 3.38 24.52
N GLN A 101 21.05 3.12 24.04
CA GLN A 101 22.07 2.37 24.82
C GLN A 101 22.79 3.22 25.88
N TYR A 102 22.69 4.56 25.86
CA TYR A 102 23.32 5.41 26.87
C TYR A 102 22.45 5.73 28.08
N ALA A 103 21.14 5.48 28.02
CA ALA A 103 20.22 5.80 29.11
C ALA A 103 20.32 4.86 30.32
N ASN A 104 20.93 3.67 30.15
CA ASN A 104 21.08 2.64 31.19
C ASN A 104 22.54 2.33 31.53
N ARG A 105 23.44 3.31 31.43
CA ARG A 105 24.77 3.20 32.04
C ARG A 105 24.73 3.84 33.42
N ASP A 106 25.24 3.15 34.43
CA ASP A 106 25.46 3.77 35.73
C ASP A 106 26.29 5.05 35.53
N LEU A 107 25.78 6.17 36.02
CA LEU A 107 26.52 7.43 36.05
C LEU A 107 27.71 7.24 36.99
N GLU A 108 28.89 6.94 36.43
CA GLU A 108 30.14 7.03 37.19
C GLU A 108 30.24 8.45 37.75
N THR A 109 30.21 8.56 39.08
CA THR A 109 30.21 9.84 39.81
C THR A 109 31.60 10.51 39.80
N ALA A 110 32.48 10.11 38.89
CA ALA A 110 33.85 10.61 38.80
C ALA A 110 34.02 11.54 37.59
N GLY A 111 33.92 12.85 37.89
CA GLY A 111 34.36 14.01 37.12
C GLY A 111 34.76 13.82 35.65
N GLY A 112 33.92 14.31 34.74
CA GLY A 112 34.30 14.56 33.36
C GLY A 112 33.34 15.52 32.68
N TYR A 113 33.84 16.67 32.22
CA TYR A 113 33.07 17.59 31.38
C TYR A 113 32.80 16.93 30.03
N TYR A 114 31.55 17.05 29.54
CA TYR A 114 31.19 16.66 28.19
C TYR A 114 32.01 17.50 27.19
N THR A 115 32.86 16.84 26.39
CA THR A 115 33.52 17.48 25.25
C THR A 115 32.70 17.14 24.01
N PRO A 116 31.88 18.07 23.47
CA PRO A 116 31.12 17.77 22.27
C PRO A 116 32.07 17.53 21.09
N ALA A 117 31.73 16.56 20.25
CA ALA A 117 32.47 16.26 19.03
C ALA A 117 32.65 17.53 18.16
N ALA A 118 33.79 17.64 17.48
CA ALA A 118 34.23 18.81 16.69
C ALA A 118 33.40 19.08 15.42
N THR A 119 32.09 18.86 15.46
CA THR A 119 31.16 19.04 14.35
C THR A 119 30.18 20.16 14.68
N GLY A 120 30.66 21.39 14.43
CA GLY A 120 29.96 22.32 13.55
C GLY A 120 28.67 23.03 14.00
N PHE A 121 28.19 22.91 15.24
CA PHE A 121 27.06 23.74 15.69
C PHE A 121 27.51 24.93 16.54
N ARG A 122 27.62 26.09 15.88
CA ARG A 122 27.73 27.38 16.55
C ARG A 122 26.44 27.67 17.31
N THR A 123 26.52 27.85 18.63
CA THR A 123 25.48 28.56 19.38
C THR A 123 26.09 29.57 20.35
N ALA A 124 25.69 30.82 20.12
CA ALA A 124 25.60 31.98 21.00
C ALA A 124 26.85 32.47 21.75
N ARG A 125 27.42 33.57 21.21
CA ARG A 125 28.23 34.56 21.93
C ARG A 125 27.30 35.34 22.87
N LEU A 126 27.52 35.26 24.19
CA LEU A 126 27.04 36.24 25.18
C LEU A 126 28.28 36.89 25.81
N GLY A 127 28.34 38.23 25.78
CA GLY A 127 29.47 39.00 26.29
C GLY A 127 29.35 39.39 27.76
N GLY A 128 30.45 39.90 28.33
CA GLY A 128 30.42 40.83 29.47
C GLY A 128 31.56 40.73 30.49
N GLY A 129 32.47 41.73 30.47
CA GLY A 129 33.27 42.23 31.61
C GLY A 129 34.51 41.42 32.01
N ARG A 130 35.69 41.99 32.29
CA ARG A 130 36.14 43.36 32.56
C ARG A 130 37.50 43.58 31.90
#